data_AF-A0A3M1KWI6-F1
#
_entry.id   AF-A0A3M1KWI6-F1
#
_cell.length_a   1.000
_cell.length_b   1.000
_cell.length_c   1.000
_cell.angle_alpha   90.00
_cell.angle_beta   90.00
_cell.angle_gamma   90.00
#
_symmetry.space_group_name_H-M   'P 1'
#
loop_
_entity.id
_entity.type
_entity.pdbx_description
1 polymer ?
#
loop_
_entity_poly.entity_id
_entity_poly.type
_entity_poly.pdbx_seq_one_letter_code
_entity_poly.pdbx_strand_id
1 'polypeptide(L)'
;MKRLYLPLIFGLTSFLSFGQQPTQYSLYMWNPFAFNPAYAGLDNSLVLQGVFRKQWVNLPQSPTSQIFNAHMPAYLLGGGAGFQVENETMGAWQQTTFSLAYDYQLTLGRVGVLSLGLSAALVQRRLDGSAIRTPDGQYDPDVLNPANPDHLDPLLLNG
;
A
#
# COMPACT_ATOMS: atom_id res chain seq x y z
N MET A 1 40.90 -14.13 21.00
CA MET A 1 40.45 -14.24 19.59
C MET A 1 39.03 -14.84 19.44
N LYS A 2 38.10 -14.64 20.40
CA LYS A 2 36.77 -15.32 20.41
C LYS A 2 35.57 -14.41 20.06
N ARG A 3 35.79 -13.16 19.60
CA ARG A 3 34.71 -12.17 19.37
C ARG A 3 34.33 -11.96 17.89
N LEU A 4 34.95 -12.69 16.97
CA LEU A 4 34.71 -12.55 15.52
C LEU A 4 33.55 -13.40 14.98
N TYR A 5 32.97 -14.29 15.78
CA TYR A 5 31.86 -15.14 15.35
C TYR A 5 30.55 -14.37 15.18
N LEU A 6 30.30 -13.36 16.02
CA LEU A 6 29.10 -12.51 15.97
C LEU A 6 28.97 -11.70 14.66
N PRO A 7 29.99 -10.95 14.20
CA PRO A 7 29.89 -10.24 12.93
C PRO A 7 29.81 -11.19 11.73
N LEU A 8 30.40 -12.39 11.82
CA LEU A 8 30.35 -13.40 10.76
C LEU A 8 28.93 -13.98 10.61
N ILE A 9 28.24 -14.26 11.71
CA ILE A 9 26.86 -14.75 11.71
C ILE A 9 25.90 -13.66 11.20
N PHE A 10 26.12 -12.40 11.59
CA PHE A 10 25.31 -11.27 11.11
C PHE A 10 25.53 -11.01 9.60
N GLY A 11 26.75 -11.19 9.10
CA GLY A 11 27.06 -11.07 7.67
C GLY A 11 26.54 -12.22 6.80
N LEU A 12 26.35 -13.41 7.36
CA LEU A 12 25.81 -14.57 6.62
C LEU A 12 24.28 -14.53 6.49
N THR A 13 23.58 -13.88 7.42
CA THR A 13 22.11 -13.79 7.44
C THR A 13 21.56 -12.67 6.56
N SER A 14 22.39 -11.68 6.18
CA SER A 14 21.99 -10.58 5.30
C SER A 14 21.74 -10.99 3.84
N PHE A 15 22.33 -12.10 3.38
CA PHE A 15 22.12 -12.60 2.01
C PHE A 15 20.78 -13.31 1.79
N LEU A 16 19.99 -13.51 2.85
CA LEU A 16 18.68 -14.16 2.78
C LEU A 16 17.51 -13.16 2.85
N SER A 17 17.77 -11.85 2.72
CA SER A 17 16.69 -10.86 2.76
C SER A 17 15.95 -10.81 1.42
N PHE A 18 14.69 -11.24 1.41
CA PHE A 18 13.74 -10.85 0.36
C PHE A 18 13.30 -9.41 0.60
N GLY A 19 13.64 -8.51 -0.32
CA GLY A 19 13.20 -7.12 -0.28
C GLY A 19 11.71 -7.03 -0.59
N GLN A 20 10.89 -6.64 0.38
CA GLN A 20 9.50 -6.26 0.13
C GLN A 20 9.51 -4.89 -0.55
N GLN A 21 8.77 -4.74 -1.65
CA GLN A 21 8.64 -3.45 -2.32
C GLN A 21 7.44 -2.73 -1.69
N PRO A 22 7.66 -1.72 -0.83
CA PRO A 22 6.55 -0.93 -0.32
C PRO A 22 5.93 -0.11 -1.45
N THR A 23 4.67 0.27 -1.30
CA THR A 23 3.98 1.14 -2.24
C THR A 23 4.79 2.42 -2.47
N GLN A 24 5.17 2.66 -3.73
CA GLN A 24 6.04 3.78 -4.09
C GLN A 24 5.21 5.03 -4.37
N TYR A 25 5.40 6.07 -3.54
CA TYR A 25 4.66 7.34 -3.59
C TYR A 25 5.51 8.48 -4.15
N SER A 26 5.18 8.96 -5.35
CA SER A 26 5.83 10.15 -5.93
C SER A 26 5.34 11.48 -5.32
N LEU A 27 4.21 11.45 -4.60
CA LEU A 27 3.55 12.64 -4.03
C LEU A 27 3.72 12.75 -2.50
N TYR A 28 4.67 12.03 -1.91
CA TYR A 28 4.85 12.01 -0.44
C TYR A 28 5.06 13.40 0.17
N MET A 29 5.67 14.33 -0.59
CA MET A 29 5.94 15.69 -0.14
C MET A 29 4.66 16.53 0.04
N TRP A 30 3.56 16.13 -0.60
CA TRP A 30 2.25 16.78 -0.49
C TRP A 30 1.34 16.12 0.54
N ASN A 31 1.74 14.96 1.07
CA ASN A 31 1.01 14.23 2.09
C ASN A 31 2.00 13.59 3.08
N PRO A 32 2.68 14.42 3.89
CA PRO A 32 3.66 13.96 4.86
C PRO A 32 3.04 13.07 5.94
N PHE A 33 1.77 13.32 6.31
CA PHE A 33 1.04 12.51 7.29
C PHE A 33 0.90 11.04 6.86
N ALA A 34 0.71 10.76 5.56
CA ALA A 34 0.59 9.41 5.05
C ALA A 34 1.82 8.52 5.31
N PHE A 35 3.00 9.12 5.45
CA PHE A 35 4.25 8.39 5.68
C PHE A 35 4.80 8.59 7.10
N ASN A 36 4.52 9.73 7.72
CA ASN A 36 5.03 10.08 9.04
C ASN A 36 3.89 10.41 10.02
N PRO A 37 3.56 9.50 10.96
CA PRO A 37 2.53 9.75 11.95
C PRO A 37 2.88 10.90 12.90
N ALA A 38 4.17 11.23 13.06
CA ALA A 38 4.61 12.38 13.87
C ALA A 38 4.29 13.73 13.23
N TYR A 39 3.71 13.73 12.02
CA TYR A 39 3.23 14.93 11.37
C TYR A 39 1.80 15.32 11.78
N ALA A 40 1.07 14.41 12.46
CA ALA A 40 -0.33 14.64 12.80
C ALA A 40 -0.49 15.93 13.63
N GLY A 41 -1.24 16.91 13.09
CA GLY A 41 -1.56 18.15 13.80
C GLY A 41 -0.45 19.19 13.87
N LEU A 42 0.71 18.99 13.21
CA LEU A 42 1.77 20.01 13.12
C LEU A 42 1.34 21.29 12.38
N ASP A 43 0.36 21.18 11.46
CA ASP A 43 -0.19 22.32 10.72
C ASP A 43 -1.15 23.20 11.56
N ASN A 44 -1.31 22.90 12.86
CA ASN A 44 -2.19 23.63 13.79
C ASN A 44 -3.63 23.84 13.29
N SER A 45 -4.10 22.97 12.40
CA SER A 45 -5.42 23.05 11.77
C SER A 45 -5.92 21.65 11.41
N LEU A 46 -7.21 21.53 11.13
CA LEU A 46 -7.77 20.32 10.53
C LEU A 46 -7.37 20.27 9.06
N VAL A 47 -6.66 19.21 8.67
CA VAL A 47 -6.23 18.99 7.30
C VAL A 47 -6.90 17.73 6.78
N LEU A 48 -7.53 17.85 5.60
CA LEU A 48 -8.14 16.75 4.86
C LEU A 48 -7.44 16.61 3.51
N GLN A 49 -7.00 15.40 3.18
CA GLN A 49 -6.24 15.14 1.95
C GLN A 49 -6.77 13.90 1.24
N GLY A 50 -6.99 14.03 -0.06
CA GLY A 50 -7.38 12.94 -0.96
C GLY A 50 -6.37 12.79 -2.09
N VAL A 51 -5.88 11.58 -2.31
CA VAL A 51 -4.96 11.26 -3.40
C VAL A 51 -5.54 10.11 -4.21
N PHE A 52 -5.67 10.30 -5.51
CA PHE A 52 -6.05 9.27 -6.45
C PHE A 52 -4.91 9.04 -7.44
N ARG A 53 -4.51 7.77 -7.62
CA ARG A 53 -3.49 7.38 -8.59
C ARG A 53 -4.00 6.21 -9.42
N LYS A 54 -3.93 6.36 -10.73
CA LYS A 54 -4.14 5.28 -11.70
C LYS A 54 -2.90 5.12 -12.55
N GLN A 55 -2.33 3.92 -12.56
CA GLN A 55 -1.23 3.57 -13.46
C GLN A 55 -1.79 2.93 -14.73
N TRP A 56 -1.06 3.03 -15.84
CA TRP A 56 -1.41 2.43 -17.13
C TRP A 56 -2.89 2.66 -17.52
N VAL A 57 -3.27 3.93 -17.67
CA VAL A 57 -4.67 4.40 -17.73
C VAL A 57 -5.55 3.66 -18.77
N ASN A 58 -4.94 3.12 -19.82
CA ASN A 58 -5.59 2.40 -20.92
C ASN A 58 -5.56 0.86 -20.80
N LEU A 59 -4.94 0.32 -19.76
CA LEU A 59 -4.93 -1.12 -19.52
C LEU A 59 -6.15 -1.48 -18.65
N PRO A 60 -7.00 -2.44 -19.08
CA PRO A 60 -8.07 -2.97 -18.23
C PRO A 60 -7.49 -3.55 -16.93
N GLN A 61 -8.18 -3.35 -15.81
CA GLN A 61 -7.72 -3.80 -14.48
C GLN A 61 -6.34 -3.27 -14.05
N SER A 62 -5.96 -2.10 -14.56
CA SER A 62 -4.70 -1.47 -14.18
C SER A 62 -4.63 -1.08 -12.70
N PRO A 63 -3.42 -0.99 -12.12
CA PRO A 63 -3.23 -0.59 -10.74
C PRO A 63 -3.86 0.76 -10.43
N THR A 64 -4.66 0.80 -9.36
CA THR A 64 -5.26 2.01 -8.82
C THR A 64 -5.03 2.07 -7.32
N SER A 65 -4.65 3.25 -6.82
CA SER A 65 -4.49 3.54 -5.39
C SER A 65 -5.30 4.77 -5.04
N GLN A 66 -6.03 4.68 -3.94
CA GLN A 66 -6.87 5.74 -3.39
C GLN A 66 -6.47 5.94 -1.94
N ILE A 67 -6.12 7.16 -1.57
CA ILE A 67 -5.81 7.50 -0.19
C ILE A 67 -6.72 8.64 0.23
N PHE A 68 -7.32 8.49 1.39
CA PHE A 68 -7.98 9.56 2.10
C PHE A 68 -7.39 9.64 3.49
N ASN A 69 -7.01 10.83 3.94
CA ASN A 69 -6.55 11.02 5.30
C ASN A 69 -7.02 12.35 5.87
N ALA A 70 -7.09 12.37 7.20
CA ALA A 70 -7.50 13.51 7.98
C ALA A 70 -6.67 13.55 9.26
N HIS A 71 -6.11 14.71 9.59
CA HIS A 71 -5.41 14.91 10.85
C HIS A 71 -5.64 16.31 11.40
N MET A 72 -5.56 16.45 12.72
CA MET A 72 -5.77 17.71 13.42
C MET A 72 -4.96 17.77 14.73
N PRO A 73 -4.65 18.97 15.24
CA PRO A 73 -4.09 19.12 16.57
C PRO A 73 -5.12 18.68 17.63
N ALA A 74 -4.66 17.88 18.59
CA ALA A 74 -5.40 17.40 19.74
C ALA A 74 -4.83 18.05 21.00
N TYR A 75 -5.12 19.35 21.20
CA TYR A 75 -4.57 20.14 22.31
C TYR A 75 -4.83 19.51 23.69
N LEU A 76 -5.99 18.85 23.87
CA LEU A 76 -6.35 18.14 25.11
C LEU A 76 -5.41 16.99 25.45
N LEU A 77 -4.75 16.40 24.45
CA LEU A 77 -3.84 15.26 24.62
C LEU A 77 -2.36 15.68 24.56
N GLY A 78 -2.08 16.97 24.32
CA GLY A 78 -0.70 17.47 24.20
C GLY A 78 -0.02 17.10 22.89
N GLY A 79 -0.78 16.98 21.80
CA GLY A 79 -0.23 16.57 20.51
C GLY A 79 -1.24 16.66 19.38
N GLY A 80 -1.22 15.68 18.47
CA GLY A 80 -2.11 15.60 17.31
C GLY A 80 -2.63 14.19 17.07
N ALA A 81 -3.72 14.08 16.32
CA ALA A 81 -4.29 12.79 15.97
C ALA A 81 -4.81 12.82 14.54
N GLY A 82 -4.82 11.64 13.91
CA GLY A 82 -5.35 11.50 12.56
C GLY A 82 -5.65 10.06 12.20
N PHE A 83 -6.29 9.91 11.05
CA PHE A 83 -6.53 8.61 10.44
C PHE A 83 -6.28 8.67 8.95
N GLN A 84 -6.04 7.49 8.39
CA GLN A 84 -5.84 7.29 6.97
C GLN A 84 -6.58 6.04 6.52
N VAL A 85 -7.22 6.12 5.37
CA VAL A 85 -7.77 4.97 4.65
C VAL A 85 -7.08 4.91 3.30
N GLU A 86 -6.53 3.76 3.01
CA GLU A 86 -5.86 3.48 1.74
C GLU A 86 -6.55 2.27 1.10
N ASN A 87 -6.92 2.39 -0.16
CA ASN A 87 -7.46 1.31 -0.95
C ASN A 87 -6.63 1.17 -2.22
N GLU A 88 -5.97 0.04 -2.35
CA GLU A 88 -5.14 -0.31 -3.49
C GLU A 88 -5.74 -1.51 -4.22
N THR A 89 -5.79 -1.44 -5.54
CA THR A 89 -6.23 -2.53 -6.41
C THR A 89 -5.21 -2.73 -7.50
N MET A 90 -4.72 -3.95 -7.64
CA MET A 90 -3.70 -4.37 -8.62
C MET A 90 -4.18 -5.67 -9.27
N GLY A 91 -4.92 -5.57 -10.39
CA GLY A 91 -5.51 -6.74 -11.04
C GLY A 91 -6.47 -7.49 -10.10
N ALA A 92 -6.20 -8.77 -9.86
CA ALA A 92 -6.96 -9.63 -8.95
C ALA A 92 -6.70 -9.37 -7.45
N TRP A 93 -5.68 -8.57 -7.13
CA TRP A 93 -5.30 -8.25 -5.76
C TRP A 93 -5.92 -6.93 -5.32
N GLN A 94 -6.54 -6.92 -4.14
CA GLN A 94 -7.05 -5.73 -3.49
C GLN A 94 -6.54 -5.67 -2.05
N GLN A 95 -6.07 -4.50 -1.63
CA GLN A 95 -5.63 -4.25 -0.27
C GLN A 95 -6.31 -2.97 0.25
N THR A 96 -6.99 -3.07 1.37
CA THR A 96 -7.54 -1.93 2.09
C THR A 96 -6.85 -1.81 3.44
N THR A 97 -6.24 -0.66 3.70
CA THR A 97 -5.55 -0.37 4.94
C THR A 97 -6.26 0.77 5.64
N PHE A 98 -6.60 0.57 6.91
CA PHE A 98 -7.10 1.60 7.80
C PHE A 98 -6.05 1.87 8.88
N SER A 99 -5.55 3.10 8.96
CA SER A 99 -4.51 3.50 9.89
C SER A 99 -5.02 4.59 10.82
N LEU A 100 -4.69 4.46 12.10
CA LEU A 100 -4.84 5.48 13.12
C LEU A 100 -3.46 5.94 13.57
N ALA A 101 -3.30 7.25 13.76
CA ALA A 101 -2.05 7.84 14.19
C ALA A 101 -2.27 8.87 15.30
N TYR A 102 -1.33 8.90 16.23
CA TYR A 102 -1.23 9.87 17.30
C TYR A 102 0.18 10.45 17.32
N ASP A 103 0.29 11.77 17.40
CA ASP A 103 1.53 12.50 17.55
C ASP A 103 1.58 13.14 18.94
N TYR A 104 2.72 13.05 19.60
CA TYR A 104 2.99 13.72 20.87
C TYR A 104 4.02 14.83 20.65
N GLN A 105 3.65 16.07 20.98
CA GLN A 105 4.45 17.25 20.66
C GLN A 105 5.12 17.81 21.92
N LEU A 106 6.45 17.76 21.94
CA LEU A 106 7.31 18.29 22.98
C LEU A 106 7.87 19.65 22.55
N THR A 107 7.38 20.73 23.14
CA THR A 107 7.94 22.07 22.90
C THR A 107 9.23 22.27 23.69
N LEU A 108 10.37 22.31 22.99
CA LEU A 108 11.72 22.50 23.56
C LEU A 108 12.03 24.00 23.78
N GLY A 109 11.13 24.71 24.46
CA GLY A 109 11.27 26.14 24.71
C GLY A 109 11.35 26.97 23.41
N ARG A 110 12.48 27.67 23.19
CA ARG A 110 12.70 28.52 21.99
C ARG A 110 13.38 27.79 20.82
N VAL A 111 13.75 26.52 20.99
CA VAL A 111 14.57 25.78 20.01
C VAL A 111 13.70 25.12 18.93
N GLY A 112 12.46 24.75 19.25
CA GLY A 112 11.52 24.16 18.32
C GLY A 112 10.53 23.19 18.98
N VAL A 113 9.82 22.43 18.15
CA VAL A 113 8.90 21.36 18.57
C VAL A 113 9.50 20.02 18.13
N LEU A 114 9.59 19.09 19.07
CA LEU A 114 9.93 17.69 18.81
C LEU A 114 8.64 16.87 18.82
N SER A 115 8.37 16.17 17.73
CA SER A 115 7.16 15.37 17.55
C SER A 115 7.49 13.87 17.58
N LEU A 116 6.70 13.10 18.33
CA LEU A 116 6.81 11.65 18.44
C LEU A 116 5.49 11.01 17.98
N GLY A 117 5.55 10.31 16.84
CA GLY A 117 4.40 9.66 16.23
C GLY A 117 4.29 8.17 16.59
N LEU A 118 3.09 7.74 16.94
CA LEU A 118 2.69 6.35 17.04
C LEU A 118 1.56 6.10 16.04
N SER A 119 1.60 4.96 15.33
CA SER A 119 0.49 4.55 14.46
C SER A 119 0.17 3.08 14.61
N ALA A 120 -1.09 2.75 14.34
CA ALA A 120 -1.59 1.39 14.28
C ALA A 120 -2.43 1.26 13.00
N ALA A 121 -2.24 0.18 12.26
CA ALA A 121 -2.93 -0.06 11.00
C ALA A 121 -3.57 -1.45 10.95
N LEU A 122 -4.78 -1.50 10.43
CA LEU A 122 -5.50 -2.71 10.06
C LEU A 122 -5.38 -2.89 8.56
N VAL A 123 -4.77 -3.99 8.13
CA VAL A 123 -4.57 -4.30 6.71
C VAL A 123 -5.45 -5.47 6.34
N GLN A 124 -6.39 -5.24 5.42
CA GLN A 124 -7.23 -6.28 4.83
C GLN A 124 -6.78 -6.53 3.40
N ARG A 125 -6.49 -7.78 3.08
CA ARG A 125 -6.10 -8.23 1.73
C ARG A 125 -7.17 -9.16 1.19
N ARG A 126 -7.52 -8.97 -0.07
CA ARG A 126 -8.43 -9.83 -0.82
C ARG A 126 -7.75 -10.19 -2.13
N LEU A 127 -7.82 -11.46 -2.48
CA LEU A 127 -7.38 -11.98 -3.76
C LEU A 127 -8.57 -12.64 -4.42
N ASP A 128 -8.95 -12.15 -5.60
CA ASP A 128 -9.99 -12.78 -6.41
C ASP A 128 -9.36 -13.86 -7.29
N GLY A 129 -9.47 -15.11 -6.84
CA GLY A 129 -8.95 -16.27 -7.56
C GLY A 129 -9.59 -16.49 -8.94
N SER A 130 -10.79 -15.95 -9.19
CA SER A 130 -11.46 -16.03 -10.49
C SER A 130 -10.88 -15.06 -11.53
N ALA A 131 -10.24 -13.98 -11.06
CA ALA A 131 -9.53 -13.01 -11.89
C ALA A 131 -8.08 -13.40 -12.15
N ILE A 132 -7.56 -14.42 -11.44
CA ILE A 132 -6.26 -15.04 -11.75
C ILE A 132 -6.45 -15.93 -12.97
N ARG A 133 -6.34 -15.34 -14.17
CA ARG A 133 -6.18 -16.15 -15.38
C ARG A 133 -4.82 -16.84 -15.30
N THR A 134 -4.81 -18.10 -14.90
CA THR A 134 -3.66 -18.97 -15.11
C THR A 134 -3.42 -19.05 -16.62
N PRO A 135 -2.16 -19.03 -17.09
CA PRO A 135 -1.84 -19.18 -18.51
C PRO A 135 -2.46 -20.42 -19.18
N ASP A 136 -2.90 -21.42 -18.41
CA ASP A 136 -3.30 -22.74 -18.88
C ASP A 136 -4.73 -23.20 -18.50
N GLY A 137 -5.72 -22.29 -18.34
CA GLY A 137 -7.10 -22.68 -18.02
C GLY A 137 -8.18 -22.03 -18.87
N GLN A 138 -8.81 -22.77 -19.79
CA GLN A 138 -10.14 -22.46 -20.33
C GLN A 138 -11.16 -23.40 -19.68
N TYR A 139 -12.22 -22.84 -19.07
CA TYR A 139 -13.37 -23.62 -18.60
C TYR A 139 -14.67 -23.01 -19.08
N ASP A 140 -15.01 -23.35 -20.30
CA ASP A 140 -16.39 -23.39 -20.76
C ASP A 140 -16.78 -24.88 -20.84
N PRO A 141 -17.80 -25.35 -20.10
CA PRO A 141 -18.19 -26.75 -20.12
C PRO A 141 -18.63 -27.25 -21.51
N ASP A 142 -18.92 -26.37 -22.48
CA ASP A 142 -19.28 -26.72 -23.86
C ASP A 142 -18.15 -26.56 -24.90
N VAL A 143 -16.96 -26.10 -24.51
CA VAL A 143 -15.80 -25.94 -25.44
C VAL A 143 -15.05 -27.26 -25.68
N LEU A 144 -15.25 -28.28 -24.83
CA LEU A 144 -14.68 -29.63 -25.05
C LEU A 144 -15.60 -30.57 -25.82
N ASN A 145 -16.71 -30.08 -26.36
CA ASN A 145 -17.56 -30.87 -27.25
C ASN A 145 -17.00 -30.82 -28.69
N PRO A 146 -16.43 -31.91 -29.23
CA PRO A 146 -15.91 -31.95 -30.60
C PRO A 146 -16.99 -31.79 -31.68
N ALA A 147 -18.27 -31.66 -31.29
CA ALA A 147 -19.38 -31.35 -32.19
C ALA A 147 -19.84 -29.88 -32.16
N ASN A 148 -19.15 -28.98 -31.43
CA ASN A 148 -19.54 -27.56 -31.36
C ASN A 148 -18.93 -26.75 -32.53
N PRO A 149 -19.74 -26.22 -33.47
CA PRO A 149 -19.26 -25.48 -34.64
C PRO A 149 -18.79 -24.04 -34.34
N ASP A 150 -19.01 -23.53 -33.13
CA ASP A 150 -18.79 -22.11 -32.77
C ASP A 150 -17.53 -21.87 -31.92
N HIS A 151 -16.50 -22.71 -32.02
CA HIS A 151 -15.21 -22.38 -31.39
C HIS A 151 -14.61 -21.15 -32.10
N LEU A 152 -14.54 -20.02 -31.38
CA LEU A 152 -14.06 -18.74 -31.90
C LEU A 152 -12.59 -18.51 -31.51
N ASP A 153 -11.71 -19.44 -31.89
CA ASP A 153 -10.27 -19.22 -31.75
C ASP A 153 -9.76 -18.39 -32.95
N PRO A 154 -9.31 -17.12 -32.74
CA PRO A 154 -8.87 -16.25 -33.83
C PRO A 154 -7.50 -16.62 -34.40
N LEU A 155 -6.85 -17.68 -33.89
CA LEU A 155 -5.48 -18.07 -34.25
C LEU A 155 -5.41 -19.20 -35.29
N LEU A 156 -6.54 -19.69 -35.79
CA LEU A 156 -6.61 -20.74 -36.83
C LEU A 156 -7.27 -20.27 -38.13
N LEU A 157 -7.26 -18.96 -38.42
CA LEU A 157 -7.80 -18.40 -39.67
C LEU A 157 -6.72 -17.75 -40.54
N ASN A 158 -5.56 -18.39 -40.63
CA ASN A 158 -4.65 -18.22 -41.77
C ASN A 158 -3.92 -19.54 -42.05
N GLY A 159 -4.58 -20.35 -42.88
CA GLY A 159 -4.06 -21.52 -43.56
C GLY A 159 -4.85 -21.71 -44.85
#